data_AF-X1SIE2-F1
#
_entry.id   AF-X1SIE2-F1
#
_cell.length_a   1.000
_cell.length_b   1.000
_cell.length_c   1.000
_cell.angle_alpha   90.00
_cell.angle_beta   90.00
_cell.angle_gamma   90.00
#
_symmetry.space_group_name_H-M   'P 1'
#
loop_
_entity.id
_entity.type
_entity.pdbx_description
1 polymer ?
#
loop_
_entity_poly.entity_id
_entity_poly.type
_entity_poly.pdbx_seq_one_letter_code
_entity_poly.pdbx_strand_id
1 'polypeptide(L)'
;APDVFLIAAEKLNIKVDNCLVIEDAPVGITAARKAGMKVIALRTTHCNVDLLDADMVVPDLSSVNINDILKLLGINKKSQL
;
A
#
# COMPACT_ATOMS: atom_id res chain seq x y z
N ALA A 1 1.77 16.15 -4.02
CA ALA A 1 1.34 14.79 -3.65
C ALA A 1 1.03 14.81 -2.16
N PRO A 2 -0.18 14.39 -1.75
CA PRO A 2 -0.76 13.04 -1.97
C PRO A 2 -1.97 12.95 -2.93
N ASP A 3 -2.26 14.01 -3.67
CA ASP A 3 -3.54 14.29 -4.35
C ASP A 3 -4.10 13.14 -5.20
N VAL A 4 -3.25 12.45 -5.97
CA VAL A 4 -3.67 11.35 -6.86
C VAL A 4 -4.32 10.20 -6.10
N PHE A 5 -3.82 9.87 -4.90
CA PHE A 5 -4.37 8.80 -4.07
C PHE A 5 -5.68 9.22 -3.41
N LEU A 6 -5.76 10.47 -2.93
CA LEU A 6 -7.00 11.01 -2.35
C LEU A 6 -8.13 11.05 -3.39
N ILE A 7 -7.83 11.50 -4.61
CA ILE A 7 -8.79 11.53 -5.72
C ILE A 7 -9.23 10.10 -6.09
N ALA A 8 -8.32 9.12 -6.09
CA ALA A 8 -8.69 7.73 -6.37
C ALA A 8 -9.66 7.17 -5.32
N ALA A 9 -9.37 7.40 -4.03
CA ALA A 9 -10.25 6.99 -2.92
C ALA A 9 -11.62 7.67 -3.00
N GLU A 10 -11.65 8.98 -3.29
CA GLU A 10 -12.88 9.74 -3.50
C GLU A 10 -13.72 9.18 -4.65
N LYS A 11 -13.10 8.97 -5.83
CA LYS A 11 -13.79 8.45 -7.02
C LYS A 11 -14.34 7.04 -6.83
N LEU A 12 -13.67 6.22 -6.03
CA LEU A 12 -14.12 4.87 -5.67
C LEU A 12 -15.10 4.86 -4.48
N ASN A 13 -15.31 6.00 -3.83
CA ASN A 13 -16.09 6.13 -2.60
C ASN A 13 -15.60 5.17 -1.49
N ILE A 14 -14.27 5.05 -1.34
CA ILE A 14 -13.62 4.23 -0.33
C ILE A 14 -12.88 5.13 0.66
N LYS A 15 -12.96 4.80 1.95
CA LYS A 15 -12.17 5.49 2.99
C LYS A 15 -10.68 5.20 2.81
N VAL A 16 -9.83 6.21 3.00
CA VAL A 16 -8.37 6.07 2.87
C VAL A 16 -7.78 4.95 3.74
N ASP A 17 -8.34 4.71 4.93
CA ASP A 17 -7.91 3.62 5.83
C ASP A 17 -8.21 2.21 5.28
N ASN A 18 -9.10 2.11 4.29
CA ASN A 18 -9.40 0.89 3.56
C ASN A 18 -8.63 0.77 2.23
N CYS A 19 -7.72 1.72 1.95
CA CYS A 19 -6.91 1.72 0.75
C CYS A 19 -5.48 1.23 1.05
N LEU A 20 -4.96 0.44 0.13
CA LEU A 20 -3.57 0.02 0.10
C LEU A 20 -2.99 0.35 -1.27
N VAL A 21 -1.78 0.92 -1.29
CA VAL A 21 -1.05 1.30 -2.48
C VAL A 21 0.06 0.28 -2.73
N ILE A 22 0.21 -0.14 -3.98
CA ILE A 22 1.39 -0.86 -4.46
C ILE A 22 2.20 0.13 -5.30
N GLU A 23 3.47 0.31 -4.96
CA GLU A 23 4.30 1.37 -5.53
C GLU A 23 5.76 0.90 -5.66
N ASP A 24 6.53 1.43 -6.60
CA ASP A 24 7.96 1.10 -6.75
C ASP A 24 8.88 2.32 -6.73
N ALA A 25 8.32 3.53 -6.56
CA ALA A 25 9.05 4.79 -6.47
C ALA A 25 8.98 5.45 -5.07
N PRO A 26 10.10 5.99 -4.53
CA PRO A 26 10.11 6.65 -3.22
C PRO A 26 9.11 7.81 -3.08
N VAL A 27 8.98 8.62 -4.13
CA VAL A 27 8.04 9.76 -4.16
C VAL A 27 6.58 9.28 -4.05
N GLY A 28 6.25 8.16 -4.71
CA GLY A 28 4.93 7.55 -4.64
C GLY A 28 4.65 6.98 -3.25
N ILE A 29 5.64 6.34 -2.63
CA ILE A 29 5.52 5.81 -1.26
C ILE A 29 5.23 6.94 -0.28
N THR A 30 6.04 8.00 -0.28
CA THR A 30 5.82 9.15 0.59
C THR A 30 4.45 9.80 0.32
N ALA A 31 4.02 9.85 -0.93
CA ALA A 31 2.70 10.38 -1.29
C ALA A 31 1.56 9.51 -0.73
N ALA A 32 1.64 8.20 -0.86
CA ALA A 32 0.63 7.28 -0.32
C ALA A 32 0.58 7.32 1.22
N ARG A 33 1.74 7.41 1.89
CA ARG A 33 1.82 7.60 3.35
C ARG A 33 1.21 8.92 3.80
N LYS A 34 1.46 10.02 3.09
CA LYS A 34 0.82 11.32 3.33
C LYS A 34 -0.70 11.29 3.08
N ALA A 35 -1.20 10.37 2.25
CA ALA A 35 -2.63 10.15 2.04
C ALA A 35 -3.30 9.36 3.20
N GLY A 36 -2.52 8.86 4.17
CA GLY A 36 -3.00 7.99 5.23
C GLY A 36 -3.16 6.53 4.81
N MET A 37 -2.64 6.14 3.65
CA MET A 37 -2.81 4.78 3.11
C MET A 37 -1.66 3.85 3.50
N LYS A 38 -1.95 2.55 3.49
CA LYS A 38 -0.93 1.49 3.59
C LYS A 38 -0.17 1.34 2.29
N VAL A 39 1.11 0.98 2.37
CA VAL A 39 1.98 0.86 1.18
C VAL A 39 2.76 -0.45 1.17
N ILE A 40 2.67 -1.17 0.06
CA ILE A 40 3.57 -2.26 -0.30
C ILE A 40 4.51 -1.76 -1.40
N ALA A 41 5.80 -1.71 -1.12
CA ALA A 41 6.81 -1.31 -2.09
C ALA A 41 7.35 -2.51 -2.87
N LEU A 42 7.49 -2.35 -4.20
CA LEU A 42 8.14 -3.32 -5.07
C LEU A 42 9.60 -2.90 -5.31
N ARG A 43 10.54 -3.81 -5.05
CA ARG A 43 11.97 -3.61 -5.34
C ARG A 43 12.31 -3.95 -6.80
N THR A 44 11.44 -3.57 -7.73
CA THR A 44 11.61 -3.80 -9.18
C THR A 44 12.47 -2.72 -9.84
N THR A 45 12.42 -1.49 -9.32
CA THR A 45 13.03 -0.32 -9.95
C THR A 45 14.09 0.37 -9.08
N HIS A 46 13.89 0.42 -7.75
CA HIS A 46 14.78 1.11 -6.81
C HIS A 46 15.40 0.16 -5.78
N CYS A 47 16.49 0.57 -5.14
CA CYS A 47 17.12 -0.21 -4.08
C CYS A 47 16.30 -0.16 -2.79
N ASN A 48 16.45 -1.18 -1.94
CA ASN A 48 15.70 -1.30 -0.67
C ASN A 48 15.78 -0.05 0.22
N VAL A 49 16.94 0.61 0.25
CA VAL A 49 17.17 1.79 1.10
C VAL A 49 16.24 2.96 0.74
N ASP A 50 15.82 3.04 -0.52
CA ASP A 50 14.95 4.10 -1.02
C ASP A 50 13.46 3.85 -0.70
N LEU A 51 13.12 2.63 -0.22
CA LEU A 51 11.74 2.16 -0.05
C LEU A 51 11.34 1.98 1.44
N LEU A 52 12.18 2.42 2.37
CA LEU A 52 12.04 2.15 3.82
C LEU A 52 10.80 2.77 4.48
N ASP A 53 10.12 3.72 3.82
CA ASP A 53 8.90 4.36 4.33
C ASP A 53 7.62 3.54 4.02
N ALA A 54 7.73 2.40 3.34
CA ALA A 54 6.62 1.49 3.08
C ALA A 54 6.31 0.59 4.29
N ASP A 55 5.06 0.14 4.42
CA ASP A 55 4.67 -0.83 5.46
C ASP A 55 5.20 -2.24 5.16
N MET A 56 5.48 -2.56 3.89
CA MET A 56 6.10 -3.81 3.45
C MET A 56 6.94 -3.58 2.18
N VAL A 57 8.08 -4.25 2.04
CA VAL A 57 8.91 -4.21 0.82
C VAL A 57 9.09 -5.64 0.30
N VAL A 58 8.78 -5.86 -0.97
CA VAL A 58 8.84 -7.18 -1.63
C VAL A 58 9.61 -7.09 -2.93
N PRO A 59 10.22 -8.19 -3.43
CA PRO A 59 10.98 -8.13 -4.68
C PRO A 59 10.11 -7.77 -5.89
N ASP A 60 8.88 -8.28 -5.94
CA ASP A 60 7.91 -8.05 -7.01
C ASP A 60 6.48 -8.45 -6.56
N LEU A 61 5.51 -8.27 -7.45
CA LEU A 61 4.09 -8.60 -7.19
C LEU A 61 3.83 -10.07 -6.88
N SER A 62 4.65 -11.01 -7.37
CA SER A 62 4.46 -12.44 -7.11
C SER A 62 4.68 -12.80 -5.63
N SER A 63 5.37 -11.93 -4.89
CA SER A 63 5.61 -12.05 -3.46
C SER A 63 4.50 -11.45 -2.59
N VAL A 64 3.45 -10.88 -3.19
CA VAL A 64 2.31 -10.32 -2.45
C VAL A 64 1.24 -11.38 -2.30
N ASN A 65 0.90 -11.74 -1.05
CA ASN A 65 -0.20 -12.65 -0.76
C ASN A 65 -1.40 -11.92 -0.14
N ILE A 66 -2.59 -12.51 -0.28
CA ILE A 66 -3.83 -11.91 0.24
C ILE A 66 -3.83 -11.76 1.77
N ASN A 67 -3.14 -12.64 2.51
CA ASN A 67 -3.10 -12.56 3.96
C ASN A 67 -2.27 -11.35 4.43
N ASP A 68 -1.22 -10.98 3.72
CA ASP A 68 -0.42 -9.77 3.99
C ASP A 68 -1.27 -8.52 3.79
N ILE A 69 -2.04 -8.47 2.69
CA ILE A 69 -2.97 -7.36 2.40
C ILE A 69 -4.00 -7.24 3.52
N LEU A 70 -4.65 -8.35 3.89
CA LEU A 70 -5.65 -8.36 4.97
C LEU A 70 -5.06 -7.92 6.30
N LYS A 71 -3.85 -8.39 6.64
CA LYS A 71 -3.12 -8.01 7.85
C LYS A 71 -2.81 -6.51 7.87
N LEU A 72 -2.32 -5.95 6.75
CA LEU A 72 -2.00 -4.53 6.63
C LEU A 72 -3.24 -3.63 6.78
N LEU A 73 -4.38 -4.08 6.25
CA LEU A 73 -5.67 -3.39 6.37
C LEU A 73 -6.40 -3.68 7.70
N GLY A 74 -5.82 -4.47 8.61
CA GLY A 74 -6.46 -4.82 9.89
C GLY A 74 -7.72 -5.67 9.75
N ILE A 75 -7.90 -6.35 8.62
CA ILE A 75 -9.06 -7.19 8.34
C ILE A 75 -8.82 -8.60 8.89
N ASN A 76 -9.46 -8.90 10.02
CA ASN A 76 -9.48 -10.25 10.56
C ASN A 76 -10.47 -11.11 9.78
N LYS A 77 -10.05 -12.30 9.30
CA LYS A 77 -11.00 -13.34 8.87
C LYS A 77 -11.81 -13.75 10.09
N LYS A 78 -13.00 -13.18 10.29
CA LYS A 78 -13.97 -13.79 11.21
C LYS A 78 -14.29 -15.17 10.68
N SER A 79 -14.20 -16.15 11.58
CA SER A 79 -14.52 -17.56 11.39
C SER A 79 -15.76 -17.70 10.52
N GLN A 80 -15.64 -18.49 9.46
CA GLN A 80 -16.81 -19.07 8.80
C GLN A 80 -17.63 -19.77 9.89
N LEU A 81 -18.84 -19.28 10.15
CA LEU A 81 -19.91 -20.05 10.78
C LEU A 81 -20.42 -21.06 9.74
#